data_AF-A0A0A0J3I2-F1
#
_entry.id   AF-A0A0A0J3I2-F1
#
_cell.length_a   1.000
_cell.length_b   1.000
_cell.length_c   1.000
_cell.angle_alpha   90.00
_cell.angle_beta   90.00
_cell.angle_gamma   90.00
#
_symmetry.space_group_name_H-M   'P 1'
#
loop_
_entity.id
_entity.type
_entity.pdbx_description
1 polymer ?
#
loop_
_entity_poly.entity_id
_entity_poly.type
_entity_poly.pdbx_seq_one_letter_code
_entity_poly.pdbx_strand_id
1 'polypeptide(L)'
;MTMRRLQRRNRPIPYAVSALAAVAVLSSCGSGAGQPAEATHTWSQSAAPSATSTESPSSPAGGTMPSDGRARPTTMTGRVTSSDGGCTVFKDSEAHQWVLVGETKGIASGTAYTIEGVAMDAMDPACPQGLPFVVSAATATIATPTTTSDADEVSLTGTLADGVEANCRILTTDAGTFVLMGTVSAANGTRVTVRGSKAQNVMSHCMQGPIIDVQSVSPAS
;
A
#
# COMPACT_ATOMS: atom_id res chain seq x y z
N MET A 1 -11.06 -21.10 -59.47
CA MET A 1 -10.64 -19.94 -58.64
C MET A 1 -9.42 -20.38 -57.82
N THR A 2 -8.23 -20.00 -58.27
CA THR A 2 -6.96 -20.50 -57.72
C THR A 2 -6.30 -19.39 -56.89
N MET A 3 -6.38 -19.48 -55.56
CA MET A 3 -5.73 -18.50 -54.67
C MET A 3 -4.21 -18.71 -54.65
N ARG A 4 -3.47 -17.75 -55.18
CA ARG A 4 -2.00 -17.66 -55.05
C ARG A 4 -1.64 -17.14 -53.64
N ARG A 5 -1.03 -17.99 -52.82
CA ARG A 5 -0.37 -17.60 -51.56
C ARG A 5 0.87 -16.75 -51.88
N LEU A 6 0.88 -15.51 -51.41
CA LEU A 6 2.07 -14.64 -51.43
C LEU A 6 3.02 -15.09 -50.32
N GLN A 7 4.08 -15.80 -50.72
CA GLN A 7 5.17 -16.26 -49.88
C GLN A 7 6.11 -15.08 -49.59
N ARG A 8 5.96 -14.41 -48.44
CA ARG A 8 6.91 -13.40 -47.96
C ARG A 8 8.24 -14.10 -47.62
N ARG A 9 9.27 -13.80 -48.41
CA ARG A 9 10.66 -14.20 -48.17
C ARG A 9 11.18 -13.48 -46.92
N ASN A 10 11.42 -14.24 -45.85
CA ASN A 10 12.28 -13.82 -44.74
C ASN A 10 13.70 -13.62 -45.28
N ARG A 11 14.24 -12.41 -45.14
CA ARG A 11 15.68 -12.14 -45.30
C ARG A 11 16.33 -12.23 -43.91
N PRO A 12 17.37 -13.06 -43.71
CA PRO A 12 18.15 -13.01 -42.49
C PRO A 12 19.00 -11.73 -42.48
N ILE A 13 18.97 -11.02 -41.35
CA ILE A 13 19.89 -9.91 -41.07
C ILE A 13 21.11 -10.50 -40.33
N PRO A 14 22.32 -10.45 -40.89
CA PRO A 14 23.52 -10.87 -40.19
C PRO A 14 23.97 -9.74 -39.25
N TYR A 15 23.71 -9.86 -37.95
CA TYR A 15 24.35 -9.00 -36.96
C TYR A 15 25.67 -9.62 -36.53
N ALA A 16 26.72 -8.84 -36.78
CA ALA A 16 28.11 -9.13 -36.51
C ALA A 16 28.36 -9.33 -35.01
N VAL A 17 29.01 -10.44 -34.69
CA VAL A 17 29.65 -10.71 -33.41
C VAL A 17 30.78 -9.69 -33.23
N SER A 18 30.66 -8.80 -32.25
CA SER A 18 31.79 -8.06 -31.70
C SER A 18 32.05 -8.58 -30.30
N ALA A 19 33.07 -9.44 -30.22
CA ALA A 19 33.69 -9.90 -28.99
C ALA A 19 34.62 -8.83 -28.41
N LEU A 20 34.99 -9.04 -27.15
CA LEU A 20 36.09 -8.44 -26.37
C LEU A 20 35.84 -7.08 -25.71
N ALA A 21 35.61 -7.14 -24.39
CA ALA A 21 36.58 -6.63 -23.43
C ALA A 21 36.35 -7.28 -22.06
N ALA A 22 37.33 -8.09 -21.63
CA ALA A 22 37.54 -8.44 -20.23
C ALA A 22 37.99 -7.19 -19.46
N VAL A 23 37.75 -7.14 -18.13
CA VAL A 23 38.72 -6.74 -17.08
C VAL A 23 38.03 -6.59 -15.71
N ALA A 24 38.75 -7.09 -14.70
CA ALA A 24 38.76 -6.78 -13.26
C ALA A 24 37.63 -7.24 -12.32
N VAL A 25 37.89 -8.41 -11.76
CA VAL A 25 37.79 -8.80 -10.35
C VAL A 25 37.95 -7.62 -9.36
N LEU A 26 36.97 -7.45 -8.46
CA LEU A 26 37.22 -7.05 -7.07
C LEU A 26 36.30 -7.83 -6.12
N SER A 27 36.94 -8.72 -5.40
CA SER A 27 36.45 -9.48 -4.27
C SER A 27 36.20 -8.54 -3.10
N SER A 28 35.01 -8.58 -2.48
CA SER A 28 34.92 -8.25 -1.05
C SER A 28 34.07 -9.31 -0.34
N CYS A 29 34.82 -10.15 0.36
CA CYS A 29 34.34 -11.11 1.34
C CYS A 29 34.04 -10.31 2.62
N GLY A 30 32.79 -10.29 3.05
CA GLY A 30 32.35 -9.62 4.28
C GLY A 30 31.60 -10.60 5.16
N SER A 31 32.32 -11.58 5.73
CA SER A 31 31.81 -12.47 6.77
C SER A 31 31.77 -11.73 8.11
N GLY A 32 30.59 -11.25 8.48
CA GLY A 32 30.32 -10.72 9.82
C GLY A 32 29.56 -11.74 10.65
N ALA A 33 30.28 -12.71 11.24
CA ALA A 33 29.77 -13.54 12.32
C ALA A 33 30.03 -12.82 13.65
N GLY A 34 28.97 -12.49 14.38
CA GLY A 34 29.01 -11.89 15.71
C GLY A 34 27.72 -12.21 16.47
N GLN A 35 27.67 -13.40 17.09
CA GLN A 35 26.88 -13.69 18.30
C GLN A 35 27.44 -12.90 19.49
N PRO A 36 26.86 -12.97 20.72
CA PRO A 36 25.46 -13.11 21.17
C PRO A 36 25.11 -12.03 22.22
N ALA A 37 23.85 -11.93 22.67
CA ALA A 37 23.50 -11.74 24.09
C ALA A 37 21.98 -11.72 24.26
N GLU A 38 21.48 -12.75 24.96
CA GLU A 38 20.24 -12.71 25.72
C GLU A 38 20.19 -11.46 26.62
N ALA A 39 19.12 -10.68 26.48
CA ALA A 39 18.67 -9.78 27.54
C ALA A 39 17.36 -10.33 28.09
N THR A 40 17.48 -11.17 29.11
CA THR A 40 16.37 -11.60 29.96
C THR A 40 15.85 -10.38 30.72
N HIS A 41 14.77 -9.77 30.24
CA HIS A 41 14.06 -8.74 31.00
C HIS A 41 13.10 -9.39 31.99
N THR A 42 13.60 -9.68 33.18
CA THR A 42 12.79 -9.97 34.37
C THR A 42 12.15 -8.67 34.86
N TRP A 43 10.88 -8.44 34.53
CA TRP A 43 10.12 -7.35 35.13
C TRP A 43 9.62 -7.78 36.51
N SER A 44 10.15 -7.10 37.53
CA SER A 44 9.76 -7.26 38.92
C SER A 44 8.34 -6.75 39.15
N GLN A 45 7.49 -7.63 39.67
CA GLN A 45 6.20 -7.28 40.26
C GLN A 45 6.44 -6.46 41.53
N SER A 46 6.08 -5.17 41.50
CA SER A 46 5.91 -4.38 42.72
C SER A 46 4.46 -4.51 43.19
N ALA A 47 4.30 -5.13 44.35
CA ALA A 47 3.06 -5.21 45.09
C ALA A 47 2.90 -4.04 46.07
N ALA A 48 1.63 -3.68 46.29
CA ALA A 48 1.06 -2.95 47.44
C ALA A 48 1.11 -1.39 47.43
N PRO A 49 0.25 -0.68 48.19
CA PRO A 49 -0.90 -1.12 49.00
C PRO A 49 -2.22 -0.38 48.69
N SER A 50 -3.30 -0.87 49.30
CA SER A 50 -4.62 -0.24 49.41
C SER A 50 -4.56 1.13 50.10
N ALA A 51 -5.27 2.11 49.56
CA ALA A 51 -5.64 3.33 50.26
C ALA A 51 -7.15 3.56 50.11
N THR A 52 -7.84 3.46 51.24
CA THR A 52 -9.22 3.92 51.46
C THR A 52 -9.16 5.42 51.68
N SER A 53 -9.92 6.19 50.89
CA SER A 53 -10.23 7.58 51.22
C SER A 53 -11.73 7.81 51.07
N THR A 54 -12.38 7.94 52.22
CA THR A 54 -13.71 8.51 52.40
C THR A 54 -13.54 10.01 52.56
N GLU A 55 -13.95 10.81 51.58
CA GLU A 55 -14.28 12.22 51.80
C GLU A 55 -15.46 12.60 50.91
N SER A 56 -16.48 13.16 51.54
CA SER A 56 -17.67 13.72 50.93
C SER A 56 -17.65 15.22 51.24
N PRO A 57 -17.54 16.10 50.23
CA PRO A 57 -17.84 17.52 50.42
C PRO A 57 -19.11 17.94 49.67
N SER A 58 -19.90 18.75 50.37
CA SER A 58 -21.14 19.36 49.96
C SER A 58 -20.95 20.42 48.87
N SER A 59 -21.93 20.49 47.96
CA SER A 59 -22.05 21.42 46.84
C SER A 59 -22.03 22.90 47.24
N PRO A 60 -21.52 23.75 46.33
CA PRO A 60 -22.22 24.97 45.95
C PRO A 60 -22.67 24.92 44.48
N ALA A 61 -23.81 25.56 44.23
CA ALA A 61 -24.50 25.63 42.96
C ALA A 61 -23.72 26.39 41.87
N GLY A 62 -23.85 25.96 40.61
CA GLY A 62 -23.63 26.81 39.43
C GLY A 62 -22.51 26.42 38.45
N GLY A 63 -21.99 25.19 38.47
CA GLY A 63 -21.04 24.71 37.46
C GLY A 63 -21.66 23.64 36.57
N THR A 64 -21.68 23.86 35.25
CA THR A 64 -21.99 22.84 34.24
C THR A 64 -21.04 21.66 34.44
N MET A 65 -21.55 20.52 34.89
CA MET A 65 -20.74 19.33 35.13
C MET A 65 -20.08 18.88 33.81
N PRO A 66 -18.75 18.66 33.75
CA PRO A 66 -18.15 17.97 32.61
C PRO A 66 -18.76 16.58 32.56
N SER A 67 -19.46 16.27 31.47
CA SER A 67 -20.16 15.00 31.29
C SER A 67 -19.18 13.86 31.56
N ASP A 68 -19.52 13.02 32.53
CA ASP A 68 -18.84 11.76 32.84
C ASP A 68 -18.31 11.11 31.56
N GLY A 69 -17.04 10.71 31.57
CA GLY A 69 -16.28 10.08 30.47
C GLY A 69 -16.82 8.71 30.04
N ARG A 70 -18.14 8.59 29.88
CA ARG A 70 -18.80 7.52 29.17
C ARG A 70 -18.51 7.74 27.71
N ALA A 71 -17.68 6.86 27.17
CA ALA A 71 -17.35 6.84 25.77
C ALA A 71 -18.64 6.90 24.93
N ARG A 72 -18.76 7.93 24.10
CA ARG A 72 -19.99 8.24 23.38
C ARG A 72 -20.10 7.36 22.14
N PRO A 73 -21.22 6.63 21.95
CA PRO A 73 -21.48 5.94 20.70
C PRO A 73 -21.36 6.92 19.53
N THR A 74 -20.59 6.51 18.53
CA THR A 74 -20.27 7.32 17.35
C THR A 74 -20.50 6.46 16.12
N THR A 75 -21.04 7.09 15.08
CA THR A 75 -21.18 6.51 13.74
C THR A 75 -20.21 7.23 12.82
N MET A 76 -19.41 6.49 12.06
CA MET A 76 -18.49 7.07 11.08
C MET A 76 -18.53 6.31 9.76
N THR A 77 -18.17 6.99 8.68
CA THR A 77 -18.04 6.41 7.34
C THR A 77 -16.60 6.50 6.88
N GLY A 78 -16.15 5.49 6.13
CA GLY A 78 -14.75 5.40 5.76
C GLY A 78 -14.42 4.10 5.02
N ARG A 79 -13.13 3.79 4.95
CA ARG A 79 -12.62 2.62 4.23
C ARG A 79 -11.58 1.88 5.07
N VAL A 80 -11.62 0.55 4.98
CA VAL A 80 -10.60 -0.31 5.57
C VAL A 80 -9.35 -0.26 4.68
N THR A 81 -8.22 0.16 5.21
CA THR A 81 -6.97 0.31 4.44
C THR A 81 -6.06 -0.90 4.56
N SER A 82 -6.12 -1.65 5.67
CA SER A 82 -5.38 -2.90 5.88
C SER A 82 -6.12 -3.80 6.88
N SER A 83 -5.92 -5.11 6.76
CA SER A 83 -6.42 -6.13 7.69
C SER A 83 -5.33 -7.15 8.07
N ASP A 84 -4.06 -6.71 8.03
CA ASP A 84 -2.90 -7.57 8.22
C ASP A 84 -2.46 -7.64 9.69
N GLY A 85 -1.84 -8.76 10.08
CA GLY A 85 -1.25 -8.90 11.42
C GLY A 85 -2.26 -8.86 12.58
N GLY A 86 -3.55 -9.09 12.30
CA GLY A 86 -4.62 -9.03 13.31
C GLY A 86 -5.16 -7.61 13.58
N CYS A 87 -4.61 -6.58 12.93
CA CYS A 87 -5.08 -5.20 13.05
C CYS A 87 -5.93 -4.85 11.83
N THR A 88 -7.21 -4.50 12.05
CA THR A 88 -8.06 -3.96 10.99
C THR A 88 -7.99 -2.44 11.03
N VAL A 89 -7.28 -1.83 10.08
CA VAL A 89 -7.09 -0.38 10.02
C VAL A 89 -8.19 0.25 9.18
N PHE A 90 -8.91 1.21 9.76
CA PHE A 90 -9.98 1.96 9.12
C PHE A 90 -9.64 3.44 9.07
N LYS A 91 -9.83 4.06 7.91
CA LYS A 91 -9.67 5.49 7.73
C LYS A 91 -11.03 6.12 7.46
N ASP A 92 -11.42 7.07 8.31
CA ASP A 92 -12.69 7.78 8.14
C ASP A 92 -12.61 8.83 7.02
N SER A 93 -13.75 9.45 6.70
CA SER A 93 -13.84 10.53 5.70
C SER A 93 -13.06 11.79 6.07
N GLU A 94 -12.72 11.98 7.35
CA GLU A 94 -11.95 13.11 7.86
C GLU A 94 -10.44 12.79 7.93
N ALA A 95 -10.05 11.62 7.40
CA ALA A 95 -8.70 11.10 7.37
C ALA A 95 -8.11 10.69 8.73
N HIS A 96 -8.92 10.53 9.76
CA HIS A 96 -8.47 9.90 11.00
C HIS A 96 -8.30 8.39 10.80
N GLN A 97 -7.31 7.84 11.48
CA GLN A 97 -6.97 6.42 11.41
C GLN A 97 -7.35 5.72 12.72
N TRP A 98 -8.13 4.66 12.58
CA TRP A 98 -8.70 3.87 13.66
C TRP A 98 -8.31 2.41 13.51
N VAL A 99 -8.12 1.73 14.64
CA VAL A 99 -7.97 0.27 14.68
C VAL A 99 -9.29 -0.33 15.12
N LEU A 100 -9.96 -1.06 14.22
CA LEU A 100 -11.23 -1.69 14.52
C LEU A 100 -11.01 -2.91 15.40
N VAL A 101 -11.69 -2.94 16.54
CA VAL A 101 -11.73 -4.07 17.48
C VAL A 101 -13.19 -4.45 17.77
N GLY A 102 -13.45 -5.68 18.24
CA GLY A 102 -14.83 -6.16 18.48
C GLY A 102 -15.42 -6.90 17.27
N GLU A 103 -16.61 -6.51 16.81
CA GLU A 103 -17.32 -7.20 15.73
C GLU A 103 -16.77 -6.83 14.33
N THR A 104 -15.61 -7.39 13.99
CA THR A 104 -14.93 -7.13 12.71
C THR A 104 -15.08 -8.25 11.69
N LYS A 105 -15.88 -9.28 11.99
CA LYS A 105 -16.06 -10.44 11.10
C LYS A 105 -16.72 -10.00 9.79
N GLY A 106 -16.05 -10.28 8.67
CA GLY A 106 -16.54 -9.93 7.33
C GLY A 106 -16.19 -8.51 6.87
N ILE A 107 -15.42 -7.77 7.68
CA ILE A 107 -14.81 -6.52 7.24
C ILE A 107 -13.62 -6.85 6.34
N ALA A 108 -13.66 -6.38 5.08
CA ALA A 108 -12.64 -6.65 4.08
C ALA A 108 -11.81 -5.39 3.78
N SER A 109 -10.49 -5.56 3.66
CA SER A 109 -9.58 -4.51 3.19
C SER A 109 -10.03 -3.94 1.86
N GLY A 110 -9.87 -2.63 1.69
CA GLY A 110 -10.27 -1.92 0.48
C GLY A 110 -11.78 -1.68 0.37
N THR A 111 -12.62 -2.13 1.29
CA THR A 111 -14.08 -1.92 1.24
C THR A 111 -14.50 -0.74 2.12
N ALA A 112 -15.49 0.04 1.64
CA ALA A 112 -16.06 1.16 2.37
C ALA A 112 -17.15 0.67 3.34
N TYR A 113 -17.17 1.22 4.54
CA TYR A 113 -18.14 0.87 5.57
C TYR A 113 -18.70 2.12 6.25
N THR A 114 -19.95 2.00 6.68
CA THR A 114 -20.50 2.79 7.80
C THR A 114 -20.36 1.92 9.04
N ILE A 115 -19.59 2.39 10.02
CA ILE A 115 -19.36 1.68 11.27
C ILE A 115 -19.96 2.44 12.44
N GLU A 116 -20.55 1.71 13.37
CA GLU A 116 -21.06 2.20 14.63
C GLU A 116 -20.24 1.58 15.75
N GLY A 117 -19.94 2.38 16.77
CA GLY A 117 -19.12 1.90 17.87
C GLY A 117 -18.66 3.01 18.79
N VAL A 118 -17.55 2.77 19.47
CA VAL A 118 -17.03 3.64 20.51
C VAL A 118 -15.53 3.80 20.35
N ALA A 119 -15.06 5.05 20.29
CA ALA A 119 -13.64 5.38 20.29
C ALA A 119 -13.03 5.17 21.68
N MET A 120 -11.82 4.62 21.74
CA MET A 120 -11.04 4.49 22.97
C MET A 120 -9.87 5.47 22.94
N ASP A 121 -9.64 6.14 24.07
CA ASP A 121 -8.56 7.13 24.21
C ASP A 121 -7.20 6.48 24.52
N ALA A 122 -7.16 5.17 24.73
CA ALA A 122 -5.96 4.40 25.03
C ALA A 122 -5.49 3.62 23.80
N MET A 123 -4.24 3.85 23.40
CA MET A 123 -3.60 3.16 22.27
C MET A 123 -3.26 1.71 22.62
N ASP A 124 -3.52 0.78 21.69
CA ASP A 124 -3.15 -0.63 21.85
C ASP A 124 -1.70 -0.84 21.35
N PRO A 125 -0.76 -1.29 22.19
CA PRO A 125 0.61 -1.53 21.75
C PRO A 125 0.74 -2.63 20.68
N ALA A 126 -0.23 -3.54 20.55
CA ALA A 126 -0.23 -4.56 19.50
C ALA A 126 -0.60 -3.97 18.12
N CYS A 127 -1.36 -2.88 18.10
CA CYS A 127 -1.79 -2.20 16.88
C CYS A 127 -1.50 -0.70 16.96
N PRO A 128 -0.22 -0.28 16.81
CA PRO A 128 0.20 1.11 16.97
C PRO A 128 -0.21 2.03 15.79
N GLN A 129 -1.03 1.53 14.86
CA GLN A 129 -1.45 2.26 13.67
C GLN A 129 -2.49 3.33 13.99
N GLY A 130 -3.27 3.21 15.08
CA GLY A 130 -4.32 4.17 15.40
C GLY A 130 -4.97 3.92 16.74
N LEU A 131 -5.89 4.80 17.13
CA LEU A 131 -6.69 4.58 18.35
C LEU A 131 -7.69 3.45 18.12
N PRO A 132 -7.91 2.57 19.13
CA PRO A 132 -8.91 1.54 19.02
C PRO A 132 -10.33 2.11 18.90
N PHE A 133 -11.12 1.51 18.03
CA PHE A 133 -12.54 1.78 17.87
C PHE A 133 -13.30 0.46 18.02
N VAL A 134 -14.08 0.33 19.09
CA VAL A 134 -14.85 -0.88 19.40
C VAL A 134 -16.10 -0.87 18.53
N VAL A 135 -16.10 -1.71 17.49
CA VAL A 135 -17.19 -1.85 16.53
C VAL A 135 -18.33 -2.64 17.15
N SER A 136 -19.53 -2.04 17.17
CA SER A 136 -20.78 -2.69 17.53
C SER A 136 -21.64 -3.05 16.31
N ALA A 137 -21.44 -2.36 15.18
CA ALA A 137 -22.05 -2.73 13.91
C ALA A 137 -21.18 -2.20 12.75
N ALA A 138 -21.13 -2.97 11.66
CA ALA A 138 -20.50 -2.55 10.43
C ALA A 138 -21.41 -2.89 9.25
N THR A 139 -21.83 -1.88 8.52
CA THR A 139 -22.59 -2.05 7.28
C THR A 139 -21.67 -1.72 6.12
N ALA A 140 -21.42 -2.70 5.25
CA ALA A 140 -20.71 -2.44 4.01
C ALA A 140 -21.52 -1.42 3.23
N THR A 141 -20.93 -0.24 3.03
CA THR A 141 -21.50 0.70 2.09
C THR A 141 -21.20 0.07 0.75
N ILE A 142 -22.25 -0.42 0.08
CA ILE A 142 -22.15 -0.78 -1.32
C ILE A 142 -21.77 0.53 -1.99
N ALA A 143 -20.46 0.72 -2.18
CA ALA A 143 -19.98 1.83 -2.94
C ALA A 143 -20.66 1.64 -4.29
N THR A 144 -21.58 2.54 -4.66
CA THR A 144 -21.78 2.87 -6.07
C THR A 144 -20.36 2.91 -6.60
N PRO A 145 -19.95 2.00 -7.51
CA PRO A 145 -18.55 1.76 -7.82
C PRO A 145 -17.94 3.12 -7.97
N THR A 146 -17.14 3.50 -6.96
CA THR A 146 -16.51 4.81 -6.97
C THR A 146 -15.59 4.62 -8.13
N THR A 147 -15.95 5.20 -9.27
CA THR A 147 -15.06 5.40 -10.38
C THR A 147 -13.86 6.05 -9.72
N THR A 148 -12.84 5.25 -9.38
CA THR A 148 -11.47 5.68 -9.29
C THR A 148 -11.36 6.64 -10.44
N SER A 149 -11.27 7.95 -10.17
CA SER A 149 -11.51 8.94 -11.21
C SER A 149 -10.68 8.54 -12.43
N ASP A 150 -11.36 8.10 -13.49
CA ASP A 150 -10.79 7.66 -14.78
C ASP A 150 -9.84 8.73 -15.37
N ALA A 151 -9.85 9.93 -14.80
CA ALA A 151 -8.98 11.03 -15.12
C ALA A 151 -7.48 10.69 -15.05
N ASP A 152 -7.04 9.69 -14.27
CA ASP A 152 -5.62 9.30 -14.17
C ASP A 152 -5.31 7.86 -14.58
N GLU A 153 -6.32 7.01 -14.87
CA GLU A 153 -6.07 5.70 -15.46
C GLU A 153 -5.65 5.87 -16.92
N VAL A 154 -4.55 5.23 -17.29
CA VAL A 154 -4.03 5.22 -18.66
C VAL A 154 -3.84 3.81 -19.15
N SER A 155 -4.20 3.61 -20.43
CA SER A 155 -3.87 2.42 -21.19
C SER A 155 -2.91 2.81 -22.30
N LEU A 156 -1.65 2.38 -22.19
CA LEU A 156 -0.58 2.72 -23.13
C LEU A 156 -0.11 1.47 -23.86
N THR A 157 0.05 1.54 -25.18
CA THR A 157 0.60 0.44 -25.98
C THR A 157 1.96 0.85 -26.55
N GLY A 158 2.99 0.07 -26.28
CA GLY A 158 4.35 0.41 -26.65
C GLY A 158 5.31 -0.77 -26.65
N THR A 159 6.60 -0.48 -26.82
CA THR A 159 7.67 -1.48 -26.74
C THR A 159 8.41 -1.31 -25.42
N LEU A 160 8.65 -2.42 -24.74
CA LEU A 160 9.42 -2.42 -23.50
C LEU A 160 10.92 -2.32 -23.75
N ALA A 161 11.60 -1.51 -22.94
CA ALA A 161 13.04 -1.37 -22.92
C ALA A 161 13.55 -1.24 -21.47
N ASP A 162 14.86 -1.45 -21.30
CA ASP A 162 15.54 -1.08 -20.06
C ASP A 162 15.79 0.43 -20.03
N GLY A 163 15.71 1.03 -18.85
CA GLY A 163 16.17 2.37 -18.59
C GLY A 163 17.67 2.43 -18.30
N VAL A 164 18.18 3.64 -18.12
CA VAL A 164 19.59 3.93 -17.78
C VAL A 164 20.08 3.23 -16.51
N GLU A 165 19.23 3.11 -15.48
CA GLU A 165 19.58 2.45 -14.22
C GLU A 165 19.02 1.03 -14.14
N ALA A 166 19.67 0.19 -13.35
CA ALA A 166 19.20 -1.17 -13.11
C ALA A 166 17.77 -1.16 -12.55
N ASN A 167 16.92 -2.04 -13.09
CA ASN A 167 15.48 -2.18 -12.75
C ASN A 167 14.56 -1.04 -13.21
N CYS A 168 15.06 -0.02 -13.91
CA CYS A 168 14.19 0.92 -14.60
C CYS A 168 13.57 0.23 -15.82
N ARG A 169 12.25 0.06 -15.82
CA ARG A 169 11.50 -0.42 -16.98
C ARG A 169 10.90 0.77 -17.71
N ILE A 170 11.04 0.80 -19.03
CA ILE A 170 10.55 1.90 -19.86
C ILE A 170 9.59 1.37 -20.91
N LEU A 171 8.51 2.12 -21.15
CA LEU A 171 7.59 1.90 -22.26
C LEU A 171 7.73 3.04 -23.27
N THR A 172 8.18 2.71 -24.49
CA THR A 172 8.19 3.64 -25.60
C THR A 172 6.93 3.47 -26.44
N THR A 173 6.14 4.54 -26.55
CA THR A 173 4.93 4.61 -27.37
C THR A 173 5.10 5.65 -28.48
N ASP A 174 4.06 5.87 -29.27
CA ASP A 174 3.95 6.98 -30.22
C ASP A 174 3.79 8.35 -29.54
N ALA A 175 3.23 8.38 -28.33
CA ALA A 175 3.05 9.60 -27.53
C ALA A 175 4.29 10.00 -26.72
N GLY A 176 5.27 9.11 -26.55
CA GLY A 176 6.52 9.40 -25.84
C GLY A 176 7.07 8.22 -25.06
N THR A 177 7.91 8.53 -24.07
CA THR A 177 8.59 7.56 -23.21
C THR A 177 8.03 7.67 -21.79
N PHE A 178 7.70 6.53 -21.20
CA PHE A 178 7.10 6.43 -19.86
C PHE A 178 7.92 5.48 -18.98
N VAL A 179 8.11 5.86 -17.71
CA VAL A 179 8.75 5.02 -16.71
C VAL A 179 7.68 4.13 -16.08
N LEU A 180 7.91 2.83 -16.03
CA LEU A 180 7.00 1.87 -15.42
C LEU A 180 7.45 1.57 -14.00
N MET A 181 6.59 1.87 -13.04
CA MET A 181 6.76 1.54 -11.62
C MET A 181 5.90 0.31 -11.29
N GLY A 182 6.49 -0.69 -10.66
CA GLY A 182 5.82 -1.97 -10.36
C GLY A 182 6.37 -3.14 -11.19
N THR A 183 5.72 -4.30 -11.07
CA THR A 183 6.22 -5.55 -11.67
C THR A 183 5.85 -5.65 -13.14
N VAL A 184 6.86 -5.72 -14.01
CA VAL A 184 6.70 -5.93 -15.46
C VAL A 184 7.51 -7.16 -15.87
N SER A 185 6.84 -8.29 -16.09
CA SER A 185 7.49 -9.58 -16.39
C SER A 185 7.81 -9.80 -17.87
N ALA A 186 7.32 -8.95 -18.77
CA ALA A 186 7.57 -9.08 -20.20
C ALA A 186 9.01 -8.68 -20.59
N ALA A 187 9.58 -9.42 -21.56
CA ALA A 187 10.95 -9.22 -22.01
C ALA A 187 11.14 -7.91 -22.80
N ASN A 188 12.37 -7.40 -22.83
CA ASN A 188 12.75 -6.28 -23.69
C ASN A 188 12.48 -6.53 -25.16
N GLY A 189 12.10 -5.46 -25.86
CA GLY A 189 11.67 -5.52 -27.27
C GLY A 189 10.26 -6.07 -27.47
N THR A 190 9.57 -6.52 -26.41
CA THR A 190 8.18 -7.00 -26.52
C THR A 190 7.23 -5.82 -26.61
N ARG A 191 6.28 -5.90 -27.55
CA ARG A 191 5.17 -4.96 -27.62
C ARG A 191 4.09 -5.35 -26.62
N VAL A 192 3.70 -4.43 -25.75
CA VAL A 192 2.74 -4.66 -24.68
C VAL A 192 1.73 -3.53 -24.58
N THR A 193 0.57 -3.83 -23.99
CA THR A 193 -0.38 -2.85 -23.49
C THR A 193 -0.28 -2.82 -21.98
N VAL A 194 0.02 -1.66 -21.43
CA VAL A 194 0.13 -1.40 -19.99
C VAL A 194 -1.10 -0.62 -19.55
N ARG A 195 -1.78 -1.12 -18.52
CA ARG A 195 -2.79 -0.35 -17.77
C ARG A 195 -2.24 0.02 -16.41
N GLY A 196 -2.45 1.27 -16.02
CA GLY A 196 -1.98 1.80 -14.76
C GLY A 196 -2.50 3.20 -14.52
N SER A 197 -1.98 3.85 -13.48
CA SER A 197 -2.28 5.25 -13.20
C SER A 197 -1.05 6.12 -13.31
N LYS A 198 -1.21 7.40 -13.68
CA LYS A 198 -0.11 8.36 -13.61
C LYS A 198 0.26 8.61 -12.15
N ALA A 199 1.50 8.31 -11.78
CA ALA A 199 2.00 8.58 -10.43
C ALA A 199 2.41 10.04 -10.32
N GLN A 200 1.47 10.89 -9.94
CA GLN A 200 1.74 12.30 -9.65
C GLN A 200 2.39 12.39 -8.24
N ASN A 201 3.50 13.13 -8.12
CA ASN A 201 4.26 13.34 -6.87
C ASN A 201 5.19 12.20 -6.43
N VAL A 202 5.54 11.27 -7.30
CA VAL A 202 6.59 10.27 -7.02
C VAL A 202 7.90 10.75 -7.64
N MET A 203 8.98 10.72 -6.86
CA MET A 203 10.33 10.91 -7.40
C MET A 203 10.87 9.55 -7.84
N SER A 204 11.29 9.45 -9.10
CA SER A 204 11.98 8.27 -9.63
C SER A 204 13.39 8.64 -10.04
N HIS A 205 14.35 7.78 -9.72
CA HIS A 205 15.74 7.90 -10.17
C HIS A 205 15.87 7.75 -11.70
N CYS A 206 14.93 7.02 -12.33
CA CYS A 206 14.99 6.72 -13.76
C CYS A 206 14.93 7.98 -14.64
N MET A 207 14.30 9.08 -14.18
CA MET A 207 14.26 10.41 -14.83
C MET A 207 13.96 10.46 -16.35
N GLN A 208 13.35 9.42 -16.94
CA GLN A 208 13.19 9.26 -18.39
C GLN A 208 11.75 9.47 -18.90
N GLY A 209 10.91 10.15 -18.12
CA GLY A 209 9.55 10.50 -18.51
C GLY A 209 8.57 10.45 -17.34
N PRO A 210 7.26 10.62 -17.62
CA PRO A 210 6.21 10.45 -16.63
C PRO A 210 6.19 9.01 -16.08
N ILE A 211 5.87 8.88 -14.79
CA ILE A 211 5.81 7.59 -14.09
C ILE A 211 4.39 7.03 -14.17
N ILE A 212 4.28 5.78 -14.59
CA ILE A 212 3.04 5.00 -14.56
C ILE A 212 3.17 3.93 -13.49
N ASP A 213 2.27 3.93 -12.52
CA ASP A 213 2.11 2.84 -11.56
C ASP A 213 1.34 1.70 -12.23
N VAL A 214 2.03 0.59 -12.47
CA VAL A 214 1.54 -0.51 -13.31
C VAL A 214 0.56 -1.37 -12.54
N GLN A 215 -0.66 -1.45 -13.04
CA GLN A 215 -1.69 -2.35 -12.52
C GLN A 215 -1.75 -3.66 -13.30
N SER A 216 -1.61 -3.61 -14.63
CA SER A 216 -1.55 -4.80 -15.46
C SER A 216 -0.77 -4.59 -16.76
N VAL A 217 -0.19 -5.68 -17.26
CA VAL A 217 0.55 -5.72 -18.53
C VAL A 217 0.04 -6.91 -19.33
N SER A 218 -0.30 -6.69 -20.60
CA SER A 218 -0.69 -7.74 -21.53
C SER A 218 0.07 -7.63 -22.86
N PRO A 219 0.33 -8.74 -23.57
CA PRO A 219 0.90 -8.68 -24.91
C PRO A 219 -0.01 -7.86 -25.85
N ALA A 220 0.60 -7.00 -26.68
CA ALA A 220 -0.11 -6.28 -27.72
C ALA A 220 0.01 -7.04 -29.05
N SER A 221 -1.13 -7.31 -29.68
CA SER A 221 -1.24 -8.00 -30.98
C SER A 221 -0.70 -7.21 -32.16
#